data_AF-A0A1I3X9L2-F1
#
_entry.id   AF-A0A1I3X9L2-F1
#
_cell.length_a   1.000
_cell.length_b   1.000
_cell.length_c   1.000
_cell.angle_alpha   90.00
_cell.angle_beta   90.00
_cell.angle_gamma   90.00
#
_symmetry.space_group_name_H-M   'P 1'
#
loop_
_entity.id
_entity.type
_entity.pdbx_description
1 polymer ?
#
loop_
_entity_poly.entity_id
_entity_poly.type
_entity_poly.pdbx_seq_one_letter_code
_entity_poly.pdbx_strand_id
1 'polypeptide(L)'
;GGQYVSIRYTERLAEAGIEPSVGSVGDSYDNALAETINGLYKTELVHRQGPWRNMQDLEMATLGWVDWFNNRRLLGPIGNIPPAEAEENFYAQRDVFDMVA
;
A
#
# COMPACT_ATOMS: atom_id res chain seq x y z
N GLY A 1 -6.47 7.09 -13.60
CA GLY A 1 -7.59 6.26 -14.07
C GLY A 1 -7.21 5.38 -15.24
N GLY A 2 -7.05 5.96 -16.45
CA GLY A 2 -6.92 5.21 -17.71
C GLY A 2 -5.89 4.07 -17.76
N GLN A 3 -4.77 4.19 -17.03
CA GLN A 3 -3.76 3.13 -16.95
C GLN A 3 -4.31 1.83 -16.32
N TYR A 4 -5.14 1.93 -15.27
CA TYR A 4 -5.71 0.80 -14.53
C TYR A 4 -6.89 0.12 -15.25
N VAL A 5 -7.35 0.69 -16.37
CA VAL A 5 -8.41 0.13 -17.24
C VAL A 5 -7.88 -0.20 -18.64
N SER A 6 -6.56 -0.15 -18.83
CA SER A 6 -5.93 -0.48 -20.11
C SER A 6 -5.93 -1.98 -20.35
N ILE A 7 -6.05 -2.39 -21.62
CA ILE A 7 -6.07 -3.81 -22.04
C ILE A 7 -4.86 -4.57 -21.48
N ARG A 8 -3.66 -4.01 -21.64
CA ARG A 8 -2.42 -4.63 -21.15
C ARG A 8 -2.42 -4.87 -19.64
N TYR A 9 -3.00 -3.95 -18.87
CA TYR A 9 -3.08 -4.09 -17.41
C TYR A 9 -4.08 -5.19 -17.04
N THR A 10 -5.27 -5.19 -17.64
CA THR A 10 -6.31 -6.19 -17.35
C THR A 10 -5.94 -7.60 -17.79
N GLU A 11 -5.24 -7.74 -18.93
CA GLU A 11 -4.68 -9.02 -19.38
C GLU A 11 -3.68 -9.57 -18.37
N ARG A 12 -2.79 -8.71 -17.86
CA ARG A 12 -1.78 -9.14 -16.88
C ARG A 12 -2.40 -9.55 -15.54
N LEU A 13 -3.47 -8.88 -15.11
CA LEU A 13 -4.23 -9.28 -13.92
C LEU A 13 -4.89 -10.66 -14.11
N ALA A 14 -5.50 -10.89 -15.28
CA ALA A 14 -6.11 -12.18 -15.61
C ALA A 14 -5.07 -13.32 -15.63
N GLU A 15 -3.89 -13.09 -16.22
CA GLU A 15 -2.78 -14.05 -16.19
C GLU A 15 -2.30 -14.38 -14.77
N ALA A 16 -2.37 -13.41 -13.86
CA ALA A 16 -2.01 -13.59 -12.45
C ALA A 16 -3.15 -14.14 -11.59
N GLY A 17 -4.33 -14.38 -12.15
CA GLY A 17 -5.52 -14.81 -11.40
C GLY A 17 -6.08 -13.74 -10.46
N ILE A 18 -5.80 -12.46 -10.72
CA ILE A 18 -6.23 -11.33 -9.90
C ILE A 18 -7.47 -10.70 -10.53
N GLU A 19 -8.55 -10.60 -9.76
CA GLU A 19 -9.75 -9.89 -10.17
C GLU A 19 -9.58 -8.37 -9.96
N PRO A 20 -9.68 -7.53 -11.00
CA PRO A 20 -9.62 -6.09 -10.84
C PRO A 20 -10.89 -5.57 -10.14
N SER A 21 -10.70 -4.84 -9.03
CA SER A 21 -11.75 -3.98 -8.47
C SER A 21 -11.50 -2.54 -8.88
N VAL A 22 -12.46 -1.96 -9.61
CA VAL A 22 -12.51 -0.53 -9.89
C VAL A 22 -13.85 -0.02 -9.37
N GLY A 23 -13.79 0.85 -8.36
CA GLY A 23 -14.98 1.45 -7.76
C GLY A 23 -15.87 2.16 -8.79
N SER A 24 -17.13 2.39 -8.42
CA SER A 24 -18.05 3.13 -9.30
C SER A 24 -17.56 4.57 -9.53
N VAL A 25 -17.93 5.17 -10.67
CA VAL A 25 -17.52 6.54 -10.98
C VAL A 25 -18.05 7.49 -9.90
N GLY A 26 -17.13 8.15 -9.19
CA GLY A 26 -17.47 9.11 -8.13
C GLY A 26 -17.51 8.50 -6.72
N ASP A 27 -17.26 7.20 -6.57
CA ASP A 27 -17.03 6.55 -5.27
C ASP A 27 -15.53 6.30 -5.06
N SER A 28 -14.94 6.99 -4.08
CA SER A 28 -13.51 6.90 -3.77
C SER A 28 -13.21 6.00 -2.58
N TYR A 29 -14.19 5.31 -2.02
CA TYR A 29 -14.01 4.52 -0.78
C TYR A 29 -12.90 3.48 -0.92
N ASP A 30 -12.90 2.74 -2.04
CA ASP A 30 -11.88 1.72 -2.34
C ASP A 30 -10.46 2.28 -2.43
N ASN A 31 -10.31 3.55 -2.80
CA ASN A 31 -9.01 4.21 -2.97
C ASN A 31 -8.59 5.05 -1.75
N ALA A 32 -9.52 5.38 -0.85
CA ALA A 32 -9.30 6.31 0.25
C ALA A 32 -8.15 5.88 1.17
N LEU A 33 -8.02 4.57 1.42
CA LEU A 33 -6.93 4.03 2.22
C LEU A 33 -5.57 4.22 1.52
N ALA A 34 -5.48 3.89 0.24
CA ALA A 34 -4.27 4.06 -0.56
C ALA A 34 -3.87 5.54 -0.68
N GLU A 35 -4.84 6.43 -0.84
CA GLU A 35 -4.60 7.88 -0.88
C GLU A 35 -4.10 8.42 0.47
N THR A 36 -4.60 7.90 1.58
CA THR A 36 -4.14 8.27 2.92
C THR A 36 -2.65 7.95 3.08
N ILE A 37 -2.23 6.74 2.70
CA ILE A 37 -0.81 6.34 2.76
C ILE A 37 0.04 7.20 1.82
N ASN A 38 -0.41 7.44 0.59
CA ASN A 38 0.30 8.30 -0.35
C ASN A 38 0.42 9.76 0.15
N GLY A 39 -0.60 10.27 0.84
CA GLY A 39 -0.57 11.58 1.48
C GLY A 39 0.45 11.66 2.61
N LEU A 40 0.54 10.62 3.45
CA LEU A 40 1.55 10.50 4.50
C LEU A 40 2.96 10.47 3.91
N TYR A 41 3.19 9.61 2.90
CA TYR A 41 4.47 9.51 2.20
C TYR A 41 4.93 10.88 1.65
N LYS A 42 4.03 11.60 0.95
CA LYS A 42 4.36 12.93 0.41
C LYS A 42 4.68 13.94 1.51
N THR A 43 3.88 13.95 2.59
CA THR A 43 4.06 14.89 3.70
C THR A 43 5.34 14.62 4.48
N GLU A 44 5.58 13.37 4.87
CA GLU A 44 6.65 12.98 5.80
C GLU A 44 8.01 12.84 5.12
N LEU A 45 8.04 12.44 3.85
CA LEU A 45 9.28 12.26 3.08
C LEU A 45 9.45 13.39 2.06
N VAL A 46 8.58 13.45 1.06
CA VAL A 46 8.82 14.25 -0.15
C VAL A 46 8.92 15.74 0.17
N HIS A 47 7.96 16.27 0.92
CA HIS A 47 7.90 17.69 1.26
C HIS A 47 8.82 18.06 2.42
N ARG A 48 8.93 17.18 3.43
CA ARG A 48 9.72 17.46 4.64
C ARG A 48 11.22 17.31 4.46
N GLN A 49 11.68 16.40 3.60
CA GLN A 49 13.11 16.14 3.37
C GLN A 49 13.63 16.70 2.05
N GLY A 50 12.73 17.21 1.19
CA GLY A 50 13.12 17.93 -0.02
C GLY A 50 13.76 19.30 0.27
N PRO A 51 14.27 20.00 -0.76
CA PRO A 51 14.26 19.62 -2.18
C PRO A 51 15.26 18.50 -2.52
N TRP A 52 14.88 17.66 -3.49
CA TRP A 52 15.69 16.53 -3.96
C TRP A 52 16.55 16.93 -5.16
N ARG A 53 17.78 16.41 -5.24
CA ARG A 53 18.70 16.77 -6.33
C ARG A 53 18.38 16.05 -7.64
N ASN A 54 17.93 14.80 -7.55
CA ASN A 54 17.57 13.96 -8.67
C ASN A 54 16.56 12.87 -8.22
N MET A 55 16.12 12.05 -9.17
CA MET A 55 15.16 10.98 -8.92
C MET A 55 15.75 9.85 -8.08
N GLN A 56 17.02 9.52 -8.27
CA GLN A 56 17.70 8.44 -7.55
C GLN A 56 17.79 8.72 -6.04
N ASP A 57 18.04 9.97 -5.65
CA ASP A 57 18.06 10.38 -4.25
C ASP A 57 16.67 10.18 -3.60
N LEU A 58 15.60 10.53 -4.33
CA LEU A 58 14.24 10.31 -3.87
C LEU A 58 13.89 8.82 -3.81
N GLU A 59 14.31 8.01 -4.79
CA GLU A 59 14.11 6.56 -4.79
C GLU A 59 14.76 5.90 -3.56
N MET A 60 16.01 6.25 -3.26
CA MET A 60 16.70 5.71 -2.08
C MET A 60 16.02 6.13 -0.77
N ALA A 61 15.58 7.38 -0.67
CA ALA A 61 14.84 7.84 0.50
C ALA A 61 13.47 7.15 0.62
N THR A 62 12.83 6.86 -0.51
CA THR A 62 11.56 6.11 -0.57
C THR A 62 11.72 4.71 -0.03
N LEU A 63 12.78 3.99 -0.42
CA LEU A 63 13.09 2.67 0.12
C LEU A 63 13.23 2.70 1.65
N GLY A 64 13.93 3.69 2.17
CA GLY A 64 14.07 3.87 3.62
C GLY A 64 12.75 4.19 4.32
N TRP A 65 11.90 5.04 3.71
CA TRP A 65 10.58 5.36 4.26
C TRP A 65 9.65 4.14 4.26
N VAL A 66 9.66 3.33 3.19
CA VAL A 66 8.85 2.10 3.08
C VAL A 66 9.28 1.05 4.11
N ASP A 67 10.59 0.84 4.29
CA ASP A 67 11.12 -0.06 5.33
C ASP A 67 10.67 0.41 6.72
N TRP A 68 10.88 1.68 7.03
CA TRP A 68 10.45 2.23 8.32
C TRP A 68 8.94 2.13 8.53
N PHE A 69 8.14 2.48 7.52
CA PHE A 69 6.68 2.46 7.61
C PHE A 69 6.17 1.06 7.91
N ASN A 70 6.67 0.03 7.23
CA ASN A 70 6.15 -1.32 7.39
C ASN A 70 6.73 -2.06 8.60
N ASN A 71 8.02 -1.85 8.90
CA ASN A 71 8.73 -2.67 9.88
C ASN A 71 8.95 -1.99 11.23
N ARG A 72 8.69 -0.68 11.37
CA ARG A 72 8.98 0.07 12.60
C ARG A 72 7.90 1.05 13.04
N ARG A 73 7.09 1.58 12.12
CA ARG A 73 6.05 2.57 12.46
C ARG A 73 4.91 1.90 13.22
N LEU A 74 4.64 2.37 14.43
CA LEU A 74 3.43 1.97 15.16
C LEU A 74 2.21 2.71 14.60
N LEU A 75 1.16 1.96 14.25
CA LEU A 75 -0.04 2.53 13.66
C LEU A 75 -1.26 2.23 14.54
N GLY A 76 -1.85 3.29 15.10
CA GLY A 76 -2.98 3.20 16.04
C GLY A 76 -4.17 2.37 15.54
N PRO A 77 -4.66 2.58 14.30
CA PRO A 77 -5.76 1.80 13.72
C PRO A 77 -5.57 0.28 13.70
N ILE A 78 -4.34 -0.22 13.71
CA ILE A 78 -4.01 -1.66 13.71
C ILE A 78 -3.52 -2.15 15.08
N GLY A 79 -3.75 -1.39 16.15
CA GLY A 79 -3.40 -1.80 17.51
C GLY A 79 -2.03 -1.32 17.99
N ASN A 80 -1.45 -0.28 17.37
CA ASN A 80 -0.12 0.25 17.69
C ASN A 80 1.02 -0.77 17.48
N ILE A 81 0.92 -1.59 16.45
CA ILE A 81 1.99 -2.47 15.98
C ILE A 81 2.47 -2.04 14.60
N PRO A 82 3.65 -2.51 14.12
CA PRO A 82 4.07 -2.33 12.74
C PRO A 82 3.11 -2.99 11.74
N PRO A 83 2.87 -2.39 10.56
CA PRO A 83 2.04 -2.98 9.51
C PRO A 83 2.44 -4.41 9.12
N ALA A 84 3.75 -4.71 9.07
CA ALA A 84 4.22 -6.06 8.78
C ALA A 84 3.77 -7.08 9.84
N GLU A 85 3.81 -6.71 11.12
CA GLU A 85 3.34 -7.57 12.22
C GLU A 85 1.80 -7.74 12.16
N ALA A 86 1.06 -6.69 11.81
CA ALA A 86 -0.39 -6.81 11.61
C ALA A 86 -0.75 -7.74 10.45
N GLU A 87 0.01 -7.71 9.35
CA GLU A 87 -0.16 -8.62 8.22
C GLU A 87 0.15 -10.07 8.61
N GLU A 88 1.26 -10.32 9.31
CA GLU A 88 1.61 -11.65 9.84
C GLU A 88 0.52 -12.19 10.76
N ASN A 89 0.01 -11.38 11.68
CA ASN A 89 -1.08 -11.74 12.58
C ASN A 89 -2.38 -12.06 11.81
N PHE A 90 -2.69 -11.31 10.76
CA PHE A 90 -3.86 -11.55 9.92
C PHE A 90 -3.78 -12.91 9.22
N TYR A 91 -2.65 -13.25 8.60
CA TYR A 91 -2.48 -14.53 7.92
C TYR A 91 -2.43 -15.71 8.91
N ALA A 92 -1.76 -15.56 10.04
CA ALA A 92 -1.74 -16.59 11.08
C ALA A 92 -3.15 -16.92 11.59
N GLN A 93 -4.03 -15.92 11.74
CA GLN A 93 -5.43 -16.14 12.10
C GLN A 93 -6.22 -16.80 10.98
N ARG A 94 -6.01 -16.37 9.73
CA ARG A 94 -6.69 -16.95 8.56
C ARG A 94 -6.38 -18.42 8.36
N ASP A 95 -5.12 -18.81 8.51
CA ASP A 95 -4.70 -20.22 8.42
C ASP A 95 -5.36 -21.08 9.51
N VAL A 96 -5.55 -20.51 10.71
CA VAL A 96 -6.28 -21.19 11.79
C VAL A 96 -7.76 -21.36 11.44
N PHE A 97 -8.40 -20.35 10.86
CA PHE A 97 -9.80 -20.47 10.42
C PHE A 97 -9.96 -21.54 9.32
N ASP A 98 -9.07 -21.57 8.34
CA ASP A 98 -9.09 -22.57 7.25
C ASP A 98 -8.77 -23.99 7.75
N MET A 99 -8.02 -24.13 8.85
CA MET A 99 -7.73 -25.45 9.47
C MET A 99 -8.89 -26.00 10.32
N VAL A 100 -9.79 -25.12 10.79
CA VAL A 100 -10.92 -25.47 11.68
C VAL A 100 -12.24 -25.60 10.92
N ALA A 101 -12.30 -25.15 9.66
CA ALA A 101 -13.44 -25.29 8.75
C ALA A 101 -13.45 -26.63 7.99
#